data_AF-A0A793CUB0-F1
#
_entry.id   AF-A0A793CUB0-F1
#
_cell.length_a   1.000
_cell.length_b   1.000
_cell.length_c   1.000
_cell.angle_alpha   90.00
_cell.angle_beta   90.00
_cell.angle_gamma   90.00
#
_symmetry.space_group_name_H-M   'P 1'
#
loop_
_entity.id
_entity.type
_entity.pdbx_description
1 polymer ?
#
loop_
_entity_poly.entity_id
_entity_poly.type
_entity_poly.pdbx_seq_one_letter_code
_entity_poly.pdbx_strand_id
1 'polypeptide(L)'
;MTFKHYDVVRAASPSDLAERLTQKLKEGWQPFGSPVAITPYTLMQAIAAEGDVTTPVAVTGNEGEAVAVSATSDPEYYFVVVLAGQSNGMSYGEGLPLPETYDRPDPRIKQLARRSTVTPGGVACKYNDIIPADHCLHDVQDMSRLNHPKADLSKGQYGTVGQGLHIAKKLLPFIPANAG
;
A
#
# COMPACT_ATOMS: atom_id res chain seq x y z
N MET A 1 8.84 9.16 14.79
CA MET A 1 8.13 9.49 13.53
C MET A 1 9.18 9.61 12.46
N THR A 2 9.19 8.68 11.50
CA THR A 2 10.18 8.63 10.42
C THR A 2 9.42 8.79 9.12
N PHE A 3 9.44 10.01 8.57
CA PHE A 3 8.83 10.29 7.28
C PHE A 3 9.55 9.51 6.17
N LYS A 4 8.80 8.92 5.25
CA LYS A 4 9.34 8.11 4.14
C LYS A 4 9.27 8.82 2.80
N HIS A 5 8.34 9.77 2.67
CA HIS A 5 8.12 10.53 1.46
C HIS A 5 8.15 12.03 1.77
N TYR A 6 8.72 12.80 0.85
CA TYR A 6 8.83 14.25 0.91
C TYR A 6 8.41 14.85 -0.43
N ASP A 7 7.66 15.94 -0.39
CA ASP A 7 7.21 16.68 -1.57
C ASP A 7 7.11 18.19 -1.22
N VAL A 8 6.90 19.04 -2.22
CA VAL A 8 6.79 20.49 -2.06
C VAL A 8 5.56 21.02 -2.80
N VAL A 9 4.67 21.68 -2.08
CA VAL A 9 3.57 22.44 -2.68
C VAL A 9 4.07 23.83 -3.03
N ARG A 10 3.91 24.23 -4.29
CA ARG A 10 4.16 25.60 -4.76
C ARG A 10 2.83 26.28 -5.11
N ALA A 11 2.70 27.54 -4.75
CA ALA A 11 1.49 28.33 -5.00
C ALA A 11 1.82 29.80 -5.28
N ALA A 12 0.95 30.46 -6.04
CA ALA A 12 1.14 31.86 -6.42
C ALA A 12 0.57 32.85 -5.39
N SER A 13 -0.27 32.37 -4.46
CA SER A 13 -0.89 33.17 -3.41
C SER A 13 -1.17 32.35 -2.14
N PRO A 14 -1.44 33.00 -1.00
CA PRO A 14 -1.83 32.29 0.22
C PRO A 14 -3.09 31.43 0.08
N SER A 15 -4.09 31.89 -0.69
CA SER A 15 -5.33 31.14 -0.92
C SER A 15 -5.11 29.91 -1.79
N ASP A 16 -4.32 30.05 -2.86
CA ASP A 16 -3.90 28.94 -3.73
C ASP A 16 -3.08 27.90 -2.93
N LEU A 17 -2.21 28.36 -2.02
CA LEU A 17 -1.46 27.47 -1.14
C LEU A 17 -2.40 26.68 -0.20
N ALA A 18 -3.36 27.36 0.41
CA ALA A 18 -4.32 26.75 1.33
C ALA A 18 -5.17 25.67 0.63
N GLU A 19 -5.64 25.95 -0.58
CA GLU A 19 -6.43 25.01 -1.38
C GLU A 19 -5.61 23.75 -1.74
N ARG A 20 -4.41 23.93 -2.28
CA ARG A 20 -3.50 22.82 -2.65
C ARG A 20 -3.08 21.99 -1.44
N LEU A 21 -2.80 22.63 -0.30
CA LEU A 21 -2.50 21.91 0.95
C LEU A 21 -3.70 21.13 1.46
N THR A 22 -4.91 21.68 1.38
CA THR A 22 -6.14 20.98 1.78
C THR A 22 -6.33 19.71 0.96
N GLN A 23 -6.01 19.74 -0.33
CA GLN A 23 -6.03 18.55 -1.17
C GLN A 23 -4.97 17.52 -0.75
N LYS A 24 -3.70 17.93 -0.59
CA LYS A 24 -2.60 17.03 -0.17
C LYS A 24 -2.86 16.40 1.21
N LEU A 25 -3.47 17.13 2.15
CA LEU A 25 -3.86 16.60 3.46
C LEU A 25 -4.86 15.43 3.35
N LYS A 26 -5.83 15.50 2.43
CA LYS A 26 -6.78 14.41 2.16
C LYS A 26 -6.10 13.16 1.59
N GLU A 27 -4.95 13.35 0.95
CA GLU A 27 -4.16 12.28 0.32
C GLU A 27 -3.15 11.64 1.29
N GLY A 28 -3.15 12.06 2.56
CA GLY A 28 -2.30 11.51 3.62
C GLY A 28 -0.98 12.24 3.85
N TRP A 29 -0.76 13.39 3.19
CA TRP A 29 0.38 14.26 3.46
C TRP A 29 0.18 15.09 4.72
N GLN A 30 1.28 15.57 5.31
CA GLN A 30 1.27 16.56 6.38
C GLN A 30 2.32 17.66 6.15
N PRO A 31 2.06 18.92 6.56
CA PRO A 31 3.05 19.99 6.51
C PRO A 31 4.32 19.64 7.28
N PHE A 32 5.46 19.84 6.65
CA PHE A 32 6.77 19.69 7.25
C PHE A 32 7.41 21.05 7.44
N GLY A 33 7.25 21.62 8.64
CA GLY A 33 7.70 22.98 8.95
C GLY A 33 6.77 24.08 8.42
N SER A 34 7.24 25.32 8.46
CA SER A 34 6.48 26.51 8.06
C SER A 34 6.61 26.81 6.56
N PRO A 35 5.61 27.45 5.94
CA PRO A 35 5.69 27.85 4.54
C PRO A 35 6.74 28.95 4.36
N VAL A 36 7.42 28.92 3.21
CA VAL A 36 8.47 29.87 2.84
C VAL A 36 8.00 30.69 1.64
N ALA A 37 8.17 32.01 1.71
CA ALA A 37 8.00 32.89 0.56
C ALA A 37 9.35 33.02 -0.17
N ILE A 38 9.42 32.56 -1.43
CA ILE A 38 10.65 32.61 -2.24
C ILE A 38 10.69 33.90 -3.06
N THR A 39 9.53 34.35 -3.52
CA THR A 39 9.34 35.65 -4.18
C THR A 39 8.01 36.25 -3.72
N PRO A 40 7.68 37.52 -4.01
CA PRO A 40 6.40 38.13 -3.64
C PRO A 40 5.17 37.36 -4.16
N TYR A 41 5.35 36.49 -5.16
CA TYR A 41 4.29 35.73 -5.83
C TYR A 41 4.53 34.22 -5.82
N THR A 42 5.41 33.72 -4.94
CA THR A 42 5.67 32.28 -4.87
C THR A 42 5.85 31.84 -3.42
N LEU A 43 4.85 31.12 -2.94
CA LEU A 43 4.88 30.43 -1.66
C LEU A 43 5.22 28.95 -1.88
N MET A 44 5.99 28.38 -0.95
CA MET A 44 6.29 26.96 -0.91
C MET A 44 6.02 26.39 0.47
N GLN A 45 5.43 25.20 0.53
CA GLN A 45 5.27 24.42 1.74
C GLN A 45 5.87 23.03 1.51
N ALA A 46 6.88 22.66 2.31
CA ALA A 46 7.35 21.29 2.35
C ALA A 46 6.28 20.42 3.01
N ILE A 47 6.06 19.24 2.47
CA ILE A 47 5.12 18.25 3.00
C ILE A 47 5.81 16.89 3.08
N ALA A 48 5.38 16.07 4.02
CA ALA A 48 5.93 14.74 4.23
C ALA A 48 4.82 13.74 4.57
N ALA A 49 5.06 12.46 4.33
CA ALA A 49 4.13 11.38 4.65
C ALA A 49 4.85 10.18 5.28
N GLU A 50 4.19 9.51 6.22
CA GLU A 50 4.69 8.29 6.89
C GLU A 50 4.25 6.99 6.19
N GLY A 51 3.17 7.03 5.41
CA GLY A 51 2.61 5.89 4.66
C GLY A 51 2.52 6.13 3.15
N ASP A 52 1.98 5.16 2.41
CA ASP A 52 1.78 5.25 0.96
C ASP A 52 0.84 6.41 0.62
N VAL A 53 1.32 7.30 -0.24
CA VAL A 53 0.57 8.46 -0.69
C VAL A 53 -0.19 8.09 -1.95
N THR A 54 -1.48 8.44 -2.01
CA THR A 54 -2.35 8.22 -3.17
C THR A 54 -2.02 9.08 -4.39
N THR A 55 -1.17 10.12 -4.25
CA THR A 55 -0.74 10.99 -5.36
C THR A 55 0.77 10.93 -5.62
N PRO A 56 1.19 10.90 -6.91
CA PRO A 56 2.59 10.79 -7.27
C PRO A 56 3.40 12.00 -6.80
N VAL A 57 4.61 11.72 -6.30
CA VAL A 57 5.63 12.74 -6.00
C VAL A 57 6.20 13.23 -7.32
N ALA A 58 5.97 14.50 -7.66
CA ALA A 58 6.55 15.10 -8.84
C ALA A 58 8.00 15.51 -8.56
N VAL A 59 8.96 14.61 -8.82
CA VAL A 59 10.37 15.02 -8.90
C VAL A 59 10.59 15.62 -10.28
N THR A 60 10.63 16.95 -10.38
CA THR A 60 11.03 17.63 -11.61
C THR A 60 12.52 17.41 -11.84
N GLY A 61 12.88 16.49 -12.74
CA GLY A 61 14.20 16.42 -13.35
C GLY A 61 14.39 17.53 -14.39
N ASN A 62 15.65 17.85 -14.70
CA ASN A 62 16.07 19.02 -15.50
C ASN A 62 15.70 18.99 -17.00
N GLU A 63 14.92 18.02 -17.48
CA GLU A 63 14.67 17.82 -18.92
C GLU A 63 13.19 17.86 -19.32
N GLY A 64 12.29 18.35 -18.46
CA GLY A 64 10.91 18.67 -18.88
C GLY A 64 10.01 17.47 -19.22
N GLU A 65 10.51 16.24 -19.16
CA GLU A 65 9.69 15.04 -19.19
C GLU A 65 9.32 14.61 -17.77
N ALA A 66 8.01 14.70 -17.47
CA ALA A 66 7.45 14.19 -16.23
C ALA A 66 7.46 12.66 -16.27
N VAL A 67 8.49 12.03 -15.71
CA VAL A 67 8.44 10.59 -15.41
C VAL A 67 7.61 10.41 -14.15
N ALA A 68 6.31 10.20 -14.34
CA ALA A 68 5.39 9.84 -13.27
C ALA A 68 5.77 8.47 -12.71
N VAL A 69 6.42 8.43 -11.55
CA VAL A 69 6.46 7.19 -10.75
C VAL A 69 5.17 7.14 -9.94
N SER A 70 4.10 6.76 -10.64
CA SER A 70 2.84 6.39 -10.01
C SER A 70 3.05 5.04 -9.31
N ALA A 71 2.90 5.01 -7.98
CA ALA A 71 2.69 3.77 -7.24
C ALA A 71 1.23 3.26 -7.35
N THR A 72 0.44 3.82 -8.28
CA THR A 72 -1.00 3.56 -8.47
C THR A 72 -1.36 2.94 -9.82
N SER A 73 -0.41 2.77 -10.73
CA SER A 73 -0.61 1.88 -11.89
C SER A 73 -0.44 0.44 -11.46
N ASP A 74 -1.27 -0.46 -11.99
CA ASP A 74 -1.01 -1.89 -11.87
C ASP A 74 0.43 -2.19 -12.35
N PRO A 75 1.18 -3.04 -11.65
CA PRO A 75 2.51 -3.45 -12.08
C PRO A 75 2.52 -3.92 -13.55
N GLU A 76 3.55 -3.53 -14.30
CA GLU A 76 3.74 -3.98 -15.68
C GLU A 76 4.07 -5.48 -15.73
N TYR A 77 4.72 -5.98 -14.69
CA TYR A 77 5.06 -7.38 -14.51
C TYR A 77 5.25 -7.72 -13.03
N TYR A 78 5.33 -9.02 -12.72
CA TYR A 78 5.48 -9.53 -11.36
C TYR A 78 6.74 -10.38 -11.21
N PHE A 79 7.45 -10.23 -10.10
CA PHE A 79 8.40 -11.22 -9.61
C PHE A 79 7.62 -12.32 -8.88
N VAL A 80 7.72 -13.56 -9.37
CA VAL A 80 6.95 -14.68 -8.84
C VAL A 80 7.72 -15.40 -7.73
N VAL A 81 7.15 -15.45 -6.54
CA VAL A 81 7.63 -16.26 -5.41
C VAL A 81 6.63 -17.37 -5.15
N VAL A 82 7.08 -18.63 -5.31
CA VAL A 82 6.25 -19.80 -5.04
C VAL A 82 6.37 -20.20 -3.57
N LEU A 83 5.24 -20.25 -2.87
CA LEU A 83 5.13 -20.78 -1.52
C LEU A 83 4.46 -22.15 -1.59
N ALA A 84 5.02 -23.13 -0.90
CA ALA A 84 4.50 -24.50 -0.86
C ALA A 84 4.95 -25.19 0.43
N GLY A 85 4.23 -26.26 0.79
CA GLY A 85 4.55 -27.07 1.95
C GLY A 85 3.29 -27.45 2.72
N GLN A 86 3.50 -27.74 4.00
CA GLN A 86 2.44 -28.01 4.98
C GLN A 86 2.16 -26.77 5.84
N SER A 87 1.54 -26.95 7.02
CA SER A 87 1.12 -25.89 7.95
C SER A 87 2.10 -24.71 8.12
N ASN A 88 3.39 -24.98 8.36
CA ASN A 88 4.38 -23.91 8.57
C ASN A 88 4.78 -23.16 7.28
N GLY A 89 4.34 -23.63 6.11
CA GLY A 89 4.48 -22.94 4.83
C GLY A 89 3.29 -22.04 4.48
N MET A 90 2.24 -22.03 5.31
CA MET A 90 0.95 -21.37 5.07
C MET A 90 0.45 -20.64 6.32
N SER A 91 -0.80 -20.16 6.30
CA SER A 91 -1.40 -19.38 7.40
C SER A 91 -1.83 -20.25 8.60
N TYR A 92 -0.90 -20.57 9.51
CA TYR A 92 -1.19 -21.28 10.77
C TYR A 92 -0.93 -20.44 12.03
N GLY A 93 -0.50 -19.18 11.90
CA GLY A 93 -0.36 -18.27 13.04
C GLY A 93 -1.73 -17.91 13.62
N GLU A 94 -1.97 -18.29 14.88
CA GLU A 94 -3.26 -18.07 15.56
C GLU A 94 -3.42 -16.66 16.17
N GLY A 95 -2.38 -15.82 16.06
CA GLY A 95 -2.43 -14.43 16.52
C GLY A 95 -3.49 -13.61 15.77
N LEU A 96 -4.00 -12.56 16.43
CA LEU A 96 -4.97 -11.65 15.82
C LEU A 96 -4.37 -10.96 14.58
N PRO A 97 -4.99 -11.06 13.40
CA PRO A 97 -4.55 -10.30 12.23
C PRO A 97 -4.63 -8.79 12.43
N LEU A 98 -3.68 -8.06 11.89
CA LEU A 98 -3.51 -6.60 12.00
C LEU A 98 -3.55 -5.93 10.62
N PRO A 99 -4.69 -5.99 9.89
CA PRO A 99 -4.81 -5.53 8.50
C PRO A 99 -4.64 -4.02 8.31
N GLU A 100 -4.67 -3.23 9.38
CA GLU A 100 -4.37 -1.79 9.33
C GLU A 100 -2.86 -1.49 9.41
N THR A 101 -2.07 -2.45 9.88
CA THR A 101 -0.63 -2.27 10.15
C THR A 101 0.23 -3.35 9.47
N TYR A 102 0.72 -4.34 10.22
CA TYR A 102 1.70 -5.32 9.74
C TYR A 102 1.12 -6.24 8.65
N ASP A 103 -0.17 -6.52 8.71
CA ASP A 103 -0.86 -7.43 7.79
C ASP A 103 -1.59 -6.70 6.66
N ARG A 104 -1.40 -5.38 6.56
CA ARG A 104 -2.05 -4.54 5.54
C ARG A 104 -1.67 -4.97 4.11
N PRO A 105 -2.62 -5.27 3.21
CA PRO A 105 -2.30 -5.54 1.81
C PRO A 105 -1.55 -4.38 1.15
N ASP A 106 -0.75 -4.70 0.14
CA ASP A 106 -0.04 -3.71 -0.68
C ASP A 106 -0.57 -3.77 -2.13
N PRO A 107 -0.83 -2.64 -2.80
CA PRO A 107 -1.32 -2.63 -4.18
C PRO A 107 -0.45 -3.42 -5.17
N ARG A 108 0.87 -3.49 -4.95
CA ARG A 108 1.83 -4.18 -5.81
C ARG A 108 1.98 -5.66 -5.48
N ILE A 109 1.58 -6.10 -4.28
CA ILE A 109 1.70 -7.50 -3.87
C ILE A 109 0.40 -8.25 -4.15
N LYS A 110 0.47 -9.23 -5.05
CA LYS A 110 -0.66 -10.05 -5.47
C LYS A 110 -0.44 -11.53 -5.17
N GLN A 111 -1.52 -12.29 -5.26
CA GLN A 111 -1.52 -13.75 -5.20
C GLN A 111 -2.43 -14.32 -6.29
N LEU A 112 -2.26 -15.61 -6.60
CA LEU A 112 -3.17 -16.34 -7.47
C LEU A 112 -4.37 -16.85 -6.66
N ALA A 113 -5.57 -16.53 -7.11
CA ALA A 113 -6.78 -16.93 -6.42
C ALA A 113 -7.03 -18.44 -6.50
N ARG A 114 -7.39 -19.05 -5.37
CA ARG A 114 -7.94 -20.41 -5.29
C ARG A 114 -9.37 -20.52 -4.75
N ARG A 115 -9.74 -19.67 -3.78
CA ARG A 115 -11.09 -19.61 -3.19
C ARG A 115 -12.11 -19.04 -4.18
N SER A 116 -13.41 -19.13 -3.83
CA SER A 116 -14.51 -18.55 -4.63
C SER A 116 -14.67 -17.04 -4.47
N THR A 117 -14.09 -16.46 -3.40
CA THR A 117 -14.10 -15.02 -3.12
C THR A 117 -12.71 -14.57 -2.65
N VAL A 118 -12.36 -13.31 -2.90
CA VAL A 118 -11.05 -12.70 -2.56
C VAL A 118 -10.81 -12.71 -1.05
N THR A 119 -11.84 -12.33 -0.28
CA THR A 119 -11.90 -12.43 1.17
C THR A 119 -13.19 -13.17 1.57
N PRO A 120 -13.33 -13.66 2.81
CA PRO A 120 -14.59 -14.28 3.26
C PRO A 120 -15.79 -13.32 3.09
N GLY A 121 -16.77 -13.72 2.26
CA GLY A 121 -17.95 -12.89 1.97
C GLY A 121 -17.68 -11.69 1.04
N GLY A 122 -16.46 -11.57 0.50
CA GLY A 122 -16.06 -10.51 -0.41
C GLY A 122 -16.42 -10.76 -1.87
N VAL A 123 -15.73 -10.03 -2.75
CA VAL A 123 -15.91 -10.11 -4.21
C VAL A 123 -15.56 -11.51 -4.72
N ALA A 124 -16.34 -12.02 -5.67
CA ALA A 124 -16.07 -13.30 -6.31
C ALA A 124 -14.76 -13.28 -7.12
N CYS A 125 -14.03 -14.39 -7.10
CA CYS A 125 -12.84 -14.60 -7.94
C CYS A 125 -12.86 -16.01 -8.52
N LYS A 126 -12.14 -16.20 -9.62
CA LYS A 126 -11.92 -17.50 -10.29
C LYS A 126 -10.54 -18.04 -9.96
N TYR A 127 -10.36 -19.32 -10.20
CA TYR A 127 -9.05 -19.96 -10.07
C TYR A 127 -8.01 -19.26 -10.95
N ASN A 128 -6.87 -18.90 -10.36
CA ASN A 128 -5.75 -18.14 -10.93
C ASN A 128 -6.02 -16.68 -11.29
N ASP A 129 -7.14 -16.07 -10.87
CA ASP A 129 -7.26 -14.62 -10.93
C ASP A 129 -6.15 -13.96 -10.09
N ILE A 130 -5.59 -12.86 -10.59
CA ILE A 130 -4.63 -12.04 -9.85
C ILE A 130 -5.41 -11.17 -8.87
N ILE A 131 -5.25 -11.43 -7.58
CA ILE A 131 -5.98 -10.75 -6.50
C ILE A 131 -5.00 -10.17 -5.47
N PRO A 132 -5.43 -9.23 -4.60
CA PRO A 132 -4.59 -8.76 -3.50
C PRO A 132 -4.10 -9.91 -2.61
N ALA A 133 -2.83 -9.86 -2.22
CA ALA A 133 -2.30 -10.70 -1.16
C ALA A 133 -2.59 -10.08 0.21
N ASP A 134 -3.04 -10.90 1.16
CA ASP A 134 -3.20 -10.50 2.56
C ASP A 134 -2.56 -11.55 3.50
N HIS A 135 -2.81 -11.45 4.80
CA HIS A 135 -2.24 -12.36 5.80
C HIS A 135 -2.74 -13.81 5.70
N CYS A 136 -3.83 -14.08 4.97
CA CYS A 136 -4.45 -15.40 4.85
C CYS A 136 -4.55 -15.80 3.37
N LEU A 137 -3.41 -16.25 2.82
CA LEU A 137 -3.27 -16.54 1.39
C LEU A 137 -4.18 -17.68 0.91
N HIS A 138 -4.40 -17.72 -0.39
CA HIS A 138 -5.20 -18.72 -1.12
C HIS A 138 -4.44 -20.05 -1.28
N ASP A 139 -3.98 -20.62 -0.17
CA ASP A 139 -3.38 -21.97 -0.10
C ASP A 139 -4.39 -23.08 -0.44
N VAL A 140 -3.91 -24.31 -0.62
CA VAL A 140 -4.77 -25.48 -0.91
C VAL A 140 -5.82 -25.67 0.19
N GLN A 141 -5.41 -25.50 1.45
CA GLN A 141 -6.29 -25.54 2.61
C GLN A 141 -6.74 -24.11 2.95
N ASP A 142 -8.05 -23.90 3.00
CA ASP A 142 -8.64 -22.60 3.33
C ASP A 142 -8.68 -22.38 4.86
N MET A 143 -7.80 -21.49 5.34
CA MET A 143 -7.69 -21.14 6.76
C MET A 143 -8.50 -19.90 7.15
N SER A 144 -9.21 -19.28 6.20
CA SER A 144 -9.81 -17.96 6.39
C SER A 144 -11.03 -17.90 7.29
N ARG A 145 -11.55 -19.08 7.68
CA ARG A 145 -12.69 -19.21 8.60
C ARG A 145 -12.26 -19.54 10.04
N LEU A 146 -10.96 -19.73 10.28
CA LEU A 146 -10.40 -20.03 11.59
C LEU A 146 -10.03 -18.71 12.28
N ASN A 147 -11.03 -18.00 12.77
CA ASN A 147 -10.87 -16.65 13.31
C ASN A 147 -10.36 -16.69 14.76
N HIS A 148 -9.50 -15.73 15.10
CA HIS A 148 -9.16 -15.45 16.49
C HIS A 148 -10.41 -15.06 17.31
N PRO A 149 -10.56 -15.44 18.60
CA PRO A 149 -11.75 -15.17 19.40
C PRO A 149 -12.08 -13.68 19.59
N LYS A 150 -11.10 -12.80 19.39
CA LYS A 150 -11.24 -11.33 19.47
C LYS A 150 -11.23 -10.63 18.11
N ALA A 151 -11.41 -11.38 17.02
CA ALA A 151 -11.43 -10.82 15.67
C ALA A 151 -12.64 -9.92 15.44
N ASP A 152 -12.40 -8.75 14.88
CA ASP A 152 -13.43 -7.90 14.29
C ASP A 152 -13.46 -8.11 12.77
N LEU A 153 -14.39 -8.93 12.31
CA LEU A 153 -14.49 -9.28 10.88
C LEU A 153 -14.85 -8.08 10.00
N SER A 154 -15.49 -7.05 10.56
CA SER A 154 -15.77 -5.82 9.82
C SER A 154 -14.49 -5.05 9.44
N LYS A 155 -13.38 -5.34 10.13
CA LYS A 155 -12.05 -4.79 9.87
C LYS A 155 -11.15 -5.73 9.08
N GLY A 156 -11.70 -6.81 8.51
CA GLY A 156 -10.91 -7.79 7.75
C GLY A 156 -10.00 -8.68 8.62
N GLN A 157 -10.23 -8.77 9.94
CA GLN A 157 -9.43 -9.61 10.85
C GLN A 157 -9.83 -11.09 10.78
N TYR A 158 -10.04 -11.61 9.58
CA TYR A 158 -10.48 -12.98 9.38
C TYR A 158 -9.30 -13.98 9.39
N GLY A 159 -9.57 -15.23 9.71
CA GLY A 159 -8.63 -16.34 9.61
C GLY A 159 -7.40 -16.25 10.51
N THR A 160 -6.42 -17.07 10.16
CA THR A 160 -5.07 -17.15 10.72
C THR A 160 -4.07 -16.38 9.85
N VAL A 161 -2.86 -16.18 10.36
CA VAL A 161 -1.80 -15.40 9.74
C VAL A 161 -0.71 -16.31 9.16
N GLY A 162 -0.27 -16.01 7.94
CA GLY A 162 0.85 -16.66 7.26
C GLY A 162 1.91 -15.66 6.82
N GLN A 163 3.14 -16.14 6.66
CA GLN A 163 4.32 -15.30 6.41
C GLN A 163 4.43 -14.77 4.98
N GLY A 164 3.64 -15.27 4.03
CA GLY A 164 3.83 -14.99 2.60
C GLY A 164 3.74 -13.51 2.25
N LEU A 165 2.75 -12.79 2.81
CA LEU A 165 2.64 -11.34 2.67
C LEU A 165 3.88 -10.62 3.24
N HIS A 166 4.36 -11.02 4.41
CA HIS A 166 5.49 -10.35 5.06
C HIS A 166 6.81 -10.59 4.32
N ILE A 167 6.98 -11.77 3.70
CA ILE A 167 8.10 -12.05 2.79
C ILE A 167 8.03 -11.07 1.61
N ALA A 168 6.88 -11.00 0.92
CA ALA A 168 6.72 -10.12 -0.23
C ALA A 168 6.95 -8.64 0.11
N LYS A 169 6.40 -8.16 1.24
CA LYS A 169 6.65 -6.78 1.73
C LYS A 169 8.12 -6.47 1.96
N LYS A 170 8.90 -7.45 2.43
CA LYS A 170 10.34 -7.28 2.66
C LYS A 170 11.14 -7.30 1.36
N LEU A 171 10.63 -7.95 0.31
CA LEU A 171 11.24 -7.99 -1.02
C LEU A 171 10.91 -6.75 -1.85
N LEU A 172 9.72 -6.17 -1.67
CA LEU A 172 9.19 -5.06 -2.48
C LEU A 172 10.14 -3.84 -2.63
N PRO A 173 10.92 -3.41 -1.61
CA PRO A 173 11.88 -2.31 -1.78
C PRO A 173 13.07 -2.63 -2.68
N PHE A 174 13.27 -3.90 -3.04
CA PHE A 174 14.40 -4.37 -3.84
C PHE A 174 14.03 -4.68 -5.30
N ILE A 175 12.77 -4.47 -5.70
CA ILE A 175 12.32 -4.64 -7.09
C ILE A 175 12.00 -3.28 -7.74
N PRO A 176 12.03 -3.18 -9.08
CA PRO A 176 11.69 -1.95 -9.80
C PRO A 176 10.32 -1.40 -9.44
N ALA A 177 10.15 -0.07 -9.50
CA ALA A 177 8.91 0.59 -9.08
C ALA A 177 7.69 0.20 -9.94
N ASN A 178 7.91 -0.16 -11.21
CA ASN A 178 6.88 -0.66 -12.14
C ASN A 178 6.60 -2.16 -12.00
N ALA A 179 7.31 -2.88 -11.11
CA ALA A 179 7.12 -4.30 -10.86
C ALA A 179 6.34 -4.56 -9.57
N GLY A 180 5.68 -5.71 -9.49
CA GLY A 180 5.01 -6.25 -8.31
C GLY A 180 5.65 -7.53 -7.78
#